data_AF-A0A1G8C794-F1
#
_entry.id   AF-A0A1G8C794-F1
#
_cell.length_a   1.000
_cell.length_b   1.000
_cell.length_c   1.000
_cell.angle_alpha   90.00
_cell.angle_beta   90.00
_cell.angle_gamma   90.00
#
_symmetry.space_group_name_H-M   'P 1'
#
loop_
_entity.id
_entity.type
_entity.pdbx_description
1 polymer ?
#
loop_
_entity_poly.entity_id
_entity_poly.type
_entity_poly.pdbx_seq_one_letter_code
_entity_poly.pdbx_strand_id
1 'polypeptide(L)' 'MKRTEWLQETGKMRFEEAYQGYRKRNLTQSEAALLLGVCDRTFRRYMNRHDAGGLDALVDKRLVRRYRTGGHR' A
#
# COMPACT_ATOMS: atom_id res chain seq x y z
N MET A 1 -4.05 9.54 8.09
CA MET A 1 -2.80 9.41 7.31
C MET A 1 -2.96 10.05 5.94
N LYS A 2 -2.08 10.97 5.53
CA LYS A 2 -2.02 11.43 4.14
C LYS A 2 -1.51 10.27 3.27
N ARG A 3 -2.18 10.00 2.15
CA ARG A 3 -1.81 8.90 1.20
C ARG A 3 -0.37 8.99 0.69
N THR A 4 0.24 10.16 0.81
CA THR A 4 1.63 10.47 0.44
C THR A 4 2.67 9.94 1.43
N GLU A 5 2.30 9.61 2.67
CA GLU A 5 3.25 9.12 3.70
C GLU A 5 3.27 7.59 3.82
N TRP A 6 2.26 6.88 3.27
CA TRP A 6 2.25 5.41 3.21
C TRP A 6 3.40 4.83 2.36
N LEU A 7 4.04 5.68 1.56
CA LEU A 7 4.95 5.35 0.46
C LEU A 7 6.33 4.80 0.82
N GLN A 8 6.57 4.47 2.08
CA GLN A 8 7.82 3.84 2.50
C GLN A 8 7.71 2.31 2.44
N GLU A 9 8.85 1.60 2.38
CA GLU A 9 8.92 0.13 2.43
C GLU A 9 8.07 -0.45 3.57
N THR A 10 8.00 0.22 4.71
CA THR A 10 7.20 -0.18 5.87
C THR A 10 5.70 -0.28 5.57
N GLY A 11 5.16 0.62 4.72
CA GLY A 11 3.76 0.58 4.31
C GLY A 11 3.45 -0.52 3.30
N LYS A 12 4.41 -0.88 2.44
CA LYS A 12 4.32 -2.04 1.54
C LYS A 12 4.38 -3.34 2.33
N MET A 13 5.36 -3.48 3.22
CA MET A 13 5.55 -4.67 4.06
C MET A 13 4.32 -4.95 4.92
N ARG A 14 3.77 -3.94 5.58
CA ARG A 14 2.55 -4.08 6.38
C ARG A 14 1.32 -4.43 5.55
N PHE A 15 1.19 -3.86 4.35
CA PHE A 15 0.08 -4.20 3.46
C PHE A 15 0.17 -5.66 3.03
N GLU A 16 1.36 -6.12 2.66
CA GLU A 16 1.58 -7.50 2.24
C GLU A 16 1.27 -8.48 3.37
N GLU A 17 1.71 -8.20 4.59
CA GLU A 17 1.41 -9.03 5.78
C GLU A 17 -0.11 -9.13 6.02
N ALA A 18 -0.82 -8.00 6.02
CA ALA A 18 -2.27 -7.95 6.18
C ALA A 18 -3.00 -8.65 5.03
N TYR A 19 -2.54 -8.46 3.79
CA TYR A 19 -3.11 -9.08 2.60
C TYR A 19 -2.90 -10.60 2.56
N GLN A 20 -1.73 -11.08 2.98
CA GLN A 20 -1.45 -12.52 3.10
C GLN A 20 -2.28 -13.16 4.21
N GLY A 21 -2.43 -12.49 5.37
CA GLY A 21 -3.33 -12.94 6.43
C GLY A 21 -4.77 -13.04 5.97
N TYR A 22 -5.25 -12.06 5.19
CA TYR A 22 -6.56 -12.11 4.56
C TYR A 22 -6.69 -13.23 3.51
N ARG A 23 -5.71 -13.38 2.60
CA ARG A 23 -5.70 -14.45 1.57
C ARG A 23 -5.70 -15.85 2.17
N LYS A 24 -5.00 -16.05 3.28
CA LYS A 24 -4.97 -17.32 4.02
C LYS A 24 -6.25 -17.57 4.82
N ARG A 25 -7.23 -16.65 4.79
CA ARG A 25 -8.44 -16.64 5.62
C ARG A 25 -8.16 -16.64 7.13
N ASN A 26 -6.95 -16.21 7.52
CA ASN A 26 -6.57 -16.05 8.92
C ASN A 26 -7.05 -14.71 9.48
N LEU A 27 -7.30 -13.73 8.62
CA LEU A 27 -7.84 -12.42 8.96
C LEU A 27 -9.06 -12.11 8.11
N THR A 28 -10.04 -11.49 8.72
CA THR A 28 -11.14 -10.82 8.03
C THR A 28 -10.66 -9.53 7.36
N GLN A 29 -11.48 -9.00 6.45
CA GLN A 29 -11.18 -7.74 5.78
C GLN A 29 -11.01 -6.59 6.79
N SER A 30 -11.81 -6.57 7.84
CA SER A 30 -11.79 -5.54 8.87
C SER A 30 -10.56 -5.64 9.77
N GLU A 31 -10.15 -6.86 10.13
CA GLU A 31 -8.90 -7.08 10.89
C GLU A 31 -7.67 -6.67 10.10
N ALA A 32 -7.63 -7.04 8.81
CA ALA A 32 -6.54 -6.62 7.93
C ALA A 32 -6.51 -5.08 7.74
N ALA A 33 -7.67 -4.42 7.70
CA ALA A 33 -7.76 -2.96 7.66
C ALA A 33 -7.30 -2.31 8.97
N LEU A 34 -7.62 -2.92 10.12
CA LEU A 34 -7.22 -2.46 11.45
C LEU A 34 -5.71 -2.54 11.67
N LEU A 35 -5.05 -3.63 11.23
CA LEU A 35 -3.58 -3.77 11.26
C LEU A 35 -2.88 -2.65 10.50
N LEU A 36 -3.56 -2.14 9.48
CA LEU A 36 -3.13 -1.08 8.60
C LEU A 36 -3.54 0.31 9.09
N GLY A 37 -4.33 0.40 10.16
CA GLY A 37 -4.86 1.68 10.68
C GLY A 37 -5.76 2.40 9.68
N VAL A 38 -6.44 1.65 8.80
CA VAL A 38 -7.37 2.17 7.79
C VAL A 38 -8.75 1.53 7.93
N CYS A 39 -9.75 2.13 7.30
CA CYS A 39 -11.07 1.51 7.20
C CYS A 39 -11.12 0.45 6.09
N ASP A 40 -12.06 -0.49 6.22
CA ASP A 40 -12.29 -1.61 5.30
C ASP A 40 -12.42 -1.17 3.83
N ARG A 41 -13.09 -0.04 3.60
CA ARG A 41 -13.25 0.56 2.26
C ARG A 41 -11.91 0.93 1.65
N THR A 42 -10.99 1.48 2.45
CA THR A 42 -9.64 1.84 2.00
C THR A 42 -8.83 0.58 1.72
N PHE A 43 -8.91 -0.41 2.61
CA PHE A 43 -8.25 -1.70 2.41
C PHE A 43 -8.73 -2.40 1.13
N ARG A 44 -10.04 -2.41 0.85
CA ARG A 44 -10.60 -2.94 -0.41
C ARG A 44 -10.03 -2.24 -1.63
N ARG A 45 -9.87 -0.93 -1.56
CA ARG A 45 -9.31 -0.15 -2.66
C ARG A 45 -7.82 -0.45 -2.87
N TYR A 46 -7.08 -0.77 -1.82
CA TYR A 46 -5.71 -1.25 -1.94
C TYR A 46 -5.66 -2.63 -2.58
N MET A 47 -6.50 -3.57 -2.16
CA MET A 47 -6.61 -4.89 -2.82
C MET A 47 -6.89 -4.75 -4.32
N ASN A 48 -7.88 -3.93 -4.70
CA ASN A 48 -8.20 -3.71 -6.12
C ASN A 48 -7.04 -3.12 -6.93
N ARG A 49 -6.20 -2.26 -6.34
CA ARG A 49 -5.00 -1.75 -7.03
C ARG A 49 -3.89 -2.79 -7.09
N HIS A 50 -3.70 -3.53 -6.00
CA HIS A 50 -2.73 -4.60 -5.94
C HIS A 50 -3.04 -5.68 -6.97
N ASP A 51 -4.31 -6.03 -7.18
CA ASP A 51 -4.73 -6.97 -8.22
C ASP A 51 -4.46 -6.44 -9.63
N ALA A 52 -4.65 -5.13 -9.85
CA ALA A 52 -4.44 -4.49 -11.15
C ALA A 52 -2.96 -4.22 -11.51
N GLY A 53 -2.05 -4.13 -10.53
CA GLY A 53 -0.67 -3.72 -10.79
C GLY A 53 0.33 -3.95 -9.66
N GLY A 54 0.05 -4.90 -8.77
CA GLY A 54 0.91 -5.31 -7.67
C GLY A 54 1.16 -4.22 -6.62
N LEU A 55 2.21 -4.41 -5.83
CA LEU A 55 2.63 -3.46 -4.79
C LEU A 55 2.98 -2.07 -5.37
N ASP A 56 3.42 -2.00 -6.62
CA ASP A 56 3.77 -0.73 -7.27
C ASP A 56 2.54 0.10 -7.67
N ALA A 57 1.36 -0.51 -7.77
CA ALA A 57 0.10 0.23 -7.92
C ALA A 57 -0.38 0.86 -6.61
N LEU A 58 0.19 0.46 -5.46
CA LEU A 58 -0.08 1.09 -4.16
C LEU A 58 0.79 2.33 -3.93
N VAL A 59 1.95 2.38 -4.58
CA VAL A 59 2.89 3.53 -4.60
C VAL A 59 2.23 4.69 -5.36
N ASP A 60 2.10 5.85 -4.72
CA ASP A 60 1.75 7.08 -5.44
C ASP A 60 2.88 7.45 -6.40
N LYS A 61 2.66 7.21 -7.70
CA LYS A 61 3.58 7.54 -8.78
C LYS A 61 3.92 9.04 -8.84
N ARG A 62 3.20 9.92 -8.15
CA ARG A 62 3.54 11.35 -8.06
C ARG A 62 4.83 11.61 -7.29
N LEU A 63 5.25 10.69 -6.40
CA LEU A 63 6.49 10.83 -5.61
C LEU A 63 7.74 10.40 -6.38
N VAL A 64 7.59 9.54 -7.40
CA VAL A 64 8.71 9.03 -8.22
C VAL A 64 9.40 10.14 -9.05
N ARG A 65 8.73 11.29 -9.27
CA ARG A 65 9.29 12.38 -10.09
C ARG A 65 10.25 13.32 -9.34
N ARG A 66 10.47 13.16 -8.04
CA ARG A 66 11.26 14.14 -7.26
C ARG A 66 12.72 13.74 -6.97
N TYR A 67 13.13 12.50 -7.25
CA TYR A 67 14.51 12.04 -7.01
C TYR A 67 15.30 11.75 -8.30
N ARG A 68 14.96 12.40 -9.42
CA ARG A 68 15.72 12.29 -10.68
C ARG A 68 15.92 13.64 -11.35
N THR A 69 16.44 14.61 -10.61
CA THR A 69 17.07 15.81 -11.21
C THR A 69 18.16 16.35 -10.28
N GLY A 70 19.32 15.72 -10.33
CA GLY A 70 20.55 16.24 -9.75
C GLY A 70 21.74 15.61 -10.46
N GLY A 71 22.48 16.41 -11.23
CA GLY A 71 23.82 16.06 -11.73
C GLY A 71 23.90 15.57 -13.17
N HIS A 72 24.00 16.50 -14.12
CA HIS A 72 25.18 16.66 -14.98
C HIS A 72 24.90 17.67 -16.10
N ARG A 73 25.25 18.93 -15.85
CA ARG A 73 25.91 19.80 -16.81
C ARG A 73 26.92 20.63 -16.05
#